data_AF-A0A2E9XAL1-F1
#
_entry.id   AF-A0A2E9XAL1-F1
#
_cell.length_a   1.000
_cell.length_b   1.000
_cell.length_c   1.000
_cell.angle_alpha   90.00
_cell.angle_beta   90.00
_cell.angle_gamma   90.00
#
_symmetry.space_group_name_H-M   'P 1'
#
loop_
_entity.id
_entity.type
_entity.pdbx_description
1 polymer ?
#
loop_
_entity_poly.entity_id
_entity_poly.type
_entity_poly.pdbx_seq_one_letter_code
_entity_poly.pdbx_strand_id
1 'polypeptide(L)'
;MVALLNGLHQTNILRYSESAGINEESVKPCVDDLSPTSDDDIKLQLPLRYGDFIVTAFVIFQGEITNPEDYETYKPLAGASVAAHGGKYLVRGGKFVHLEGEAPSSRTVILEFDSMEAASSWYESSDYAIAKPIRQKASEGSLYIIEG
;
A
#
# COMPACT_ATOMS: atom_id res chain seq x y z
N MET A 1 -28.51 13.92 43.94
CA MET A 1 -27.65 12.80 43.48
C MET A 1 -26.39 13.44 42.90
N VAL A 2 -25.25 13.25 43.57
CA VAL A 2 -23.86 13.62 43.22
C VAL A 2 -23.55 15.13 43.20
N ALA A 3 -23.09 15.77 44.29
CA ALA A 3 -21.72 15.79 44.88
C ALA A 3 -20.71 16.63 44.03
N LEU A 4 -20.36 17.88 44.42
CA LEU A 4 -19.23 18.27 45.31
C LEU A 4 -17.87 18.13 44.57
N LEU A 5 -16.96 19.12 44.41
CA LEU A 5 -16.36 20.08 45.35
C LEU A 5 -15.36 21.03 44.63
N ASN A 6 -15.15 22.23 45.23
CA ASN A 6 -13.90 23.02 45.36
C ASN A 6 -13.23 23.61 44.10
N GLY A 7 -12.62 24.80 44.11
CA GLY A 7 -12.24 25.72 45.18
C GLY A 7 -11.23 26.74 44.62
N LEU A 8 -11.25 27.94 45.20
CA LEU A 8 -10.46 29.15 44.95
C LEU A 8 -8.93 28.95 44.83
N HIS A 9 -8.23 29.77 44.02
CA HIS A 9 -7.35 30.88 44.48
C HIS A 9 -6.36 31.38 43.40
N GLN A 10 -6.41 32.70 43.20
CA GLN A 10 -5.31 33.68 43.06
C GLN A 10 -4.17 33.56 42.02
N THR A 11 -4.10 34.65 41.26
CA THR A 11 -2.98 35.40 40.69
C THR A 11 -1.62 35.24 41.40
N ASN A 12 -0.54 35.05 40.64
CA ASN A 12 0.75 35.66 40.99
C ASN A 12 1.62 35.95 39.76
N ILE A 13 2.00 37.21 39.63
CA ILE A 13 2.98 37.76 38.68
C ILE A 13 4.28 37.91 39.47
N LEU A 14 5.39 37.36 38.97
CA LEU A 14 6.71 37.90 39.28
C LEU A 14 7.60 37.89 38.03
N ARG A 15 8.05 39.10 37.69
CA ARG A 15 9.20 39.42 36.83
C ARG A 15 10.50 39.17 37.59
N TYR A 16 11.59 38.90 36.87
CA TYR A 16 13.02 39.24 37.10
C TYR A 16 13.85 38.27 36.22
N SER A 17 14.96 38.58 35.56
CA SER A 17 15.68 39.79 35.16
C SER A 17 16.88 39.33 34.31
N GLU A 18 17.23 40.11 33.29
CA GLU A 18 18.59 40.46 32.84
C GLU A 18 19.70 39.43 32.57
N SER A 19 20.15 39.47 31.31
CA SER A 19 21.54 39.58 30.82
C SER A 19 22.65 38.76 31.47
N ALA A 20 23.18 37.82 30.69
CA ALA A 20 24.62 37.62 30.60
C ALA A 20 24.95 37.15 29.18
N GLY A 21 25.51 38.05 28.38
CA GLY A 21 26.22 37.67 27.16
C GLY A 21 27.49 36.93 27.57
N ILE A 22 27.65 35.73 27.04
CA ILE A 22 28.93 35.03 26.99
C ILE A 22 29.23 34.78 25.52
N ASN A 23 30.34 35.35 25.06
CA ASN A 23 30.95 35.05 23.78
C ASN A 23 31.45 33.61 23.82
N GLU A 24 30.79 32.71 23.11
CA GLU A 24 31.36 31.42 22.76
C GLU A 24 32.15 31.56 21.47
N GLU A 25 33.44 31.86 21.62
CA GLU A 25 34.44 31.41 20.65
C GLU A 25 34.68 29.92 20.93
N SER A 26 33.88 29.06 20.28
CA SER A 26 33.96 27.62 20.41
C SER A 26 34.19 26.97 19.04
N VAL A 27 35.44 26.55 18.85
CA VAL A 27 35.84 25.27 18.25
C VAL A 27 35.20 24.93 16.90
N LYS A 28 35.97 25.10 15.81
CA LYS A 28 35.71 24.38 14.55
C LYS A 28 35.64 22.87 14.87
N PRO A 29 34.51 22.19 14.66
CA PRO A 29 34.54 20.74 14.62
C PRO A 29 35.32 20.35 13.37
N CYS A 30 36.36 19.54 13.55
CA CYS A 30 36.87 18.69 12.49
C CYS A 30 35.68 17.86 12.02
N VAL A 31 35.08 18.23 10.89
CA VAL A 31 34.25 17.28 10.16
C VAL A 31 35.24 16.25 9.65
N ASP A 32 35.32 15.13 10.37
CA ASP A 32 35.89 13.92 9.82
C ASP A 32 35.19 13.68 8.48
N ASP A 33 36.02 13.54 7.47
CA ASP A 33 35.69 13.12 6.12
C ASP A 33 34.90 11.81 6.19
N LEU A 34 33.58 11.92 6.36
CA LEU A 34 32.63 10.85 6.10
C LEU A 34 32.16 10.98 4.66
N SER A 35 33.11 10.97 3.72
CA SER A 35 32.84 10.35 2.45
C SER A 35 32.55 8.86 2.73
N PRO A 36 31.41 8.30 2.28
CA PRO A 36 31.15 6.88 2.45
C PRO A 36 32.19 6.12 1.62
N THR A 37 33.18 5.54 2.31
CA THR A 37 34.12 4.62 1.70
C THR A 37 33.45 3.26 1.57
N SER A 38 33.33 2.81 0.33
CA SER A 38 32.87 1.49 -0.13
C SER A 38 31.39 1.36 -0.45
N ASP A 39 31.14 1.00 -1.71
CA ASP A 39 29.85 0.72 -2.33
C ASP A 39 29.18 -0.56 -1.77
N ASP A 40 29.76 -1.20 -0.77
CA ASP A 40 29.33 -2.52 -0.29
C ASP A 40 28.32 -2.49 0.87
N ASP A 41 28.11 -1.35 1.53
CA ASP A 41 27.19 -1.23 2.67
C ASP A 41 25.72 -0.97 2.27
N ILE A 42 25.40 -0.79 0.99
CA ILE A 42 24.03 -0.68 0.48
C ILE A 42 23.51 -2.04 -0.01
N LYS A 43 23.54 -3.05 0.85
CA LYS A 43 22.99 -4.40 0.55
C LYS A 43 21.97 -4.93 1.57
N LEU A 44 21.44 -4.09 2.45
CA LEU A 44 20.29 -4.45 3.27
C LEU A 44 19.09 -3.54 2.99
N GLN A 45 18.01 -4.16 2.51
CA GLN A 45 16.69 -3.60 2.18
C GLN A 45 16.59 -2.65 0.98
N LEU A 46 16.92 -3.13 -0.22
CA LEU A 46 16.29 -2.58 -1.43
C LEU A 46 15.66 -3.73 -2.24
N PRO A 47 14.38 -3.61 -2.65
CA PRO A 47 13.76 -4.61 -3.53
C PRO A 47 14.58 -4.72 -4.81
N LEU A 48 14.73 -5.95 -5.31
CA LEU A 48 15.58 -6.27 -6.46
C LEU A 48 15.23 -5.36 -7.65
N ARG A 49 16.15 -4.45 -8.00
CA ARG A 49 16.01 -3.55 -9.15
C ARG A 49 16.76 -4.12 -10.35
N TYR A 50 16.05 -4.45 -11.43
CA TYR A 50 16.65 -4.54 -12.75
C TYR A 50 16.67 -3.13 -13.37
N GLY A 51 17.74 -2.37 -13.09
CA GLY A 51 18.06 -1.06 -13.69
C GLY A 51 16.94 -0.02 -13.68
N ASP A 52 16.80 0.78 -12.61
CA ASP A 52 16.00 2.03 -12.50
C ASP A 52 14.55 2.08 -13.00
N PHE A 53 13.99 1.00 -13.54
CA PHE A 53 12.58 0.88 -13.88
C PHE A 53 11.81 0.21 -12.75
N ILE A 54 10.69 0.82 -12.35
CA ILE A 54 9.71 0.18 -11.48
C ILE A 54 9.04 -0.91 -12.32
N VAL A 55 9.32 -2.17 -12.00
CA VAL A 55 8.70 -3.29 -12.70
C VAL A 55 7.29 -3.48 -12.16
N THR A 56 6.30 -3.06 -12.96
CA THR A 56 4.89 -3.20 -12.62
C THR A 56 4.50 -4.68 -12.56
N ALA A 57 3.51 -5.01 -11.74
CA ALA A 57 2.91 -6.34 -11.74
C ALA A 57 1.43 -6.29 -12.11
N PHE A 58 0.98 -7.32 -12.81
CA PHE A 58 -0.40 -7.49 -13.20
C PHE A 58 -1.04 -8.66 -12.47
N VAL A 59 -2.20 -8.42 -11.85
CA VAL A 59 -3.06 -9.50 -11.39
C VAL A 59 -4.10 -9.78 -12.46
N ILE A 60 -4.11 -11.01 -12.96
CA ILE A 60 -5.01 -11.43 -14.03
C ILE A 60 -5.97 -12.48 -13.47
N PHE A 61 -7.27 -12.18 -13.56
CA PHE A 61 -8.33 -13.16 -13.39
C PHE A 61 -8.98 -13.45 -14.74
N GLN A 62 -9.10 -14.72 -15.09
CA GLN A 62 -9.91 -15.18 -16.20
C GLN A 62 -10.80 -16.33 -15.74
N GLY A 63 -12.11 -16.20 -15.94
CA GLY A 63 -13.06 -17.20 -15.46
C GLY A 63 -14.51 -16.92 -15.81
N GLU A 64 -15.38 -17.77 -15.28
CA GLU A 64 -16.82 -17.73 -15.44
C GLU A 64 -17.49 -17.33 -14.12
N ILE A 65 -18.54 -16.51 -14.18
CA ILE A 65 -19.37 -16.21 -13.01
C ILE A 65 -20.45 -17.28 -12.92
N THR A 66 -20.45 -18.05 -11.83
CA THR A 66 -21.42 -19.12 -11.57
C THR A 66 -22.60 -18.65 -10.71
N ASN A 67 -22.39 -17.64 -9.86
CA ASN A 67 -23.47 -16.98 -9.09
C ASN A 67 -23.38 -15.45 -9.23
N PRO A 68 -24.17 -14.84 -10.14
CA PRO A 68 -24.14 -13.40 -10.37
C PRO A 68 -24.50 -12.58 -9.13
N GLU A 69 -25.45 -13.03 -8.30
CA GLU A 69 -25.92 -12.28 -7.12
C GLU A 69 -24.80 -12.14 -6.08
N ASP A 70 -24.16 -13.25 -5.71
CA ASP A 70 -23.01 -13.23 -4.81
C ASP A 70 -21.84 -12.41 -5.41
N TYR A 71 -21.64 -12.53 -6.73
CA TYR A 71 -20.58 -11.80 -7.40
C TYR A 71 -20.80 -10.27 -7.38
N GLU A 72 -22.04 -9.79 -7.45
CA GLU A 72 -22.35 -8.37 -7.26
C GLU A 72 -22.00 -7.89 -5.85
N THR A 73 -22.21 -8.71 -4.81
CA THR A 73 -21.81 -8.36 -3.43
C THR A 73 -20.28 -8.33 -3.25
N TYR A 74 -19.55 -9.16 -4.00
CA TYR A 74 -18.09 -9.22 -4.00
C TYR A 74 -17.45 -7.95 -4.61
N LYS A 75 -18.00 -7.43 -5.71
CA LYS A 75 -17.42 -6.32 -6.48
C LYS A 75 -17.04 -5.07 -5.65
N PRO A 76 -17.89 -4.52 -4.77
CA PRO A 76 -17.53 -3.34 -3.99
C PRO A 76 -16.43 -3.63 -2.97
N LEU A 77 -16.45 -4.80 -2.32
CA LEU A 77 -15.44 -5.22 -1.35
C LEU A 77 -14.06 -5.34 -2.01
N ALA A 78 -14.01 -6.00 -3.18
CA ALA A 78 -12.79 -6.11 -3.96
C ALA A 78 -12.29 -4.75 -4.44
N GLY A 79 -13.19 -3.90 -4.94
CA GLY A 79 -12.82 -2.57 -5.42
C GLY A 79 -12.19 -1.70 -4.34
N ALA A 80 -12.77 -1.71 -3.13
CA ALA A 80 -12.24 -0.97 -1.99
C ALA A 80 -10.86 -1.49 -1.56
N SER A 81 -10.71 -2.82 -1.47
CA SER A 81 -9.43 -3.46 -1.14
C SER A 81 -8.33 -3.17 -2.17
N VAL A 82 -8.63 -3.23 -3.47
CA VAL A 82 -7.66 -2.91 -4.53
C VAL A 82 -7.18 -1.46 -4.40
N ALA A 83 -8.12 -0.51 -4.24
CA ALA A 83 -7.78 0.90 -4.11
C ALA A 83 -6.94 1.21 -2.86
N ALA A 84 -7.22 0.53 -1.74
CA ALA A 84 -6.48 0.70 -0.49
C ALA A 84 -5.02 0.24 -0.59
N HIS A 85 -4.70 -0.65 -1.54
CA HIS A 85 -3.36 -1.20 -1.76
C HIS A 85 -2.69 -0.61 -3.02
N GLY A 86 -3.19 0.52 -3.53
CA GLY A 86 -2.60 1.22 -4.68
C GLY A 86 -2.84 0.55 -6.04
N GLY A 87 -3.65 -0.51 -6.10
CA GLY A 87 -3.96 -1.20 -7.34
C GLY A 87 -4.93 -0.44 -8.23
N LYS A 88 -4.81 -0.63 -9.55
CA LYS A 88 -5.66 0.03 -10.56
C LYS A 88 -6.33 -1.02 -11.44
N TYR A 89 -7.62 -0.83 -11.75
CA TYR A 89 -8.31 -1.67 -12.73
C TYR A 89 -8.00 -1.21 -14.14
N LEU A 90 -7.36 -2.07 -14.94
CA LEU A 90 -7.18 -1.85 -16.38
C LEU A 90 -8.31 -2.48 -17.20
N VAL A 91 -8.74 -3.68 -16.80
CA VAL A 91 -9.86 -4.40 -17.41
C VAL A 91 -10.77 -4.96 -16.32
N ARG A 92 -12.09 -4.87 -16.49
CA ARG A 92 -13.07 -5.36 -15.48
C ARG A 92 -14.26 -6.11 -16.10
N GLY A 93 -13.99 -7.04 -16.99
CA GLY A 93 -14.99 -7.82 -17.74
C GLY A 93 -15.49 -7.12 -18.99
N GLY A 94 -14.59 -6.46 -19.72
CA GLY A 94 -14.90 -5.86 -21.01
C GLY A 94 -15.16 -6.92 -22.09
N LYS A 95 -15.75 -6.49 -23.21
CA LYS A 95 -15.91 -7.35 -24.39
C LYS A 95 -14.54 -7.68 -24.97
N PHE A 96 -14.39 -8.90 -25.49
CA PHE A 96 -13.20 -9.32 -26.23
C PHE A 96 -13.56 -9.82 -27.62
N VAL A 97 -12.56 -9.86 -28.49
CA VAL A 97 -12.61 -10.56 -29.78
C VAL A 97 -11.61 -11.70 -29.67
N HIS A 98 -12.07 -12.94 -29.86
CA HIS A 98 -11.20 -14.10 -29.91
C HIS A 98 -10.52 -14.17 -31.27
N LEU A 99 -9.18 -14.25 -31.28
CA LEU A 99 -8.39 -14.27 -32.51
C LEU A 99 -7.88 -15.68 -32.82
N GLU A 100 -7.21 -16.33 -31.87
CA GLU A 100 -6.53 -17.63 -32.08
C GLU A 100 -6.47 -18.44 -30.77
N GLY A 101 -6.33 -19.76 -30.89
CA GLY A 101 -6.17 -20.67 -29.75
C GLY A 101 -7.46 -21.15 -29.12
N GLU A 102 -7.39 -21.51 -27.83
CA GLU A 102 -8.56 -21.83 -27.03
C GLU A 102 -9.28 -20.54 -26.62
N ALA A 103 -10.62 -20.56 -26.72
CA ALA A 103 -11.42 -19.39 -26.40
C ALA A 103 -11.26 -19.02 -24.91
N PRO A 104 -10.97 -17.76 -24.58
CA PRO A 104 -10.89 -17.33 -23.19
C PRO A 104 -12.27 -17.38 -22.52
N SER A 105 -12.28 -17.53 -21.19
CA SER A 105 -13.50 -17.44 -20.40
C SER A 105 -14.22 -16.08 -20.59
N SER A 106 -15.52 -16.07 -20.33
CA SER A 106 -16.41 -14.92 -20.57
C SER A 106 -16.01 -13.66 -19.81
N ARG A 107 -15.25 -13.80 -18.71
CA ARG A 107 -14.80 -12.68 -17.88
C ARG A 107 -13.30 -12.65 -17.72
N THR A 108 -12.71 -11.51 -18.07
CA THR A 108 -11.31 -11.17 -17.80
C THR A 108 -11.22 -9.90 -16.93
N VAL A 109 -10.39 -9.92 -15.91
CA VAL A 109 -10.06 -8.76 -15.06
C VAL A 109 -8.53 -8.63 -15.01
N ILE A 110 -8.04 -7.41 -15.19
CA ILE A 110 -6.61 -7.08 -15.11
C ILE A 110 -6.46 -5.93 -14.14
N LEU A 111 -5.65 -6.14 -13.10
CA LEU A 111 -5.23 -5.12 -12.15
C LEU A 111 -3.75 -4.81 -12.36
N GLU A 112 -3.36 -3.56 -12.22
CA GLU A 112 -1.98 -3.09 -12.21
C GLU A 112 -1.58 -2.71 -10.79
N PHE A 113 -0.38 -3.11 -10.38
CA PHE A 113 0.29 -2.72 -9.15
C PHE A 113 1.73 -2.29 -9.45
N ASP A 114 2.31 -1.48 -8.58
CA ASP A 114 3.66 -0.93 -8.76
C ASP A 114 4.77 -2.00 -8.63
N SER A 115 4.49 -3.18 -8.05
CA SER A 115 5.43 -4.30 -8.00
C SER A 115 4.75 -5.64 -7.71
N MET A 116 5.50 -6.75 -7.87
CA MET A 116 5.07 -8.11 -7.51
C MET A 116 4.75 -8.22 -6.02
N GLU A 117 5.53 -7.57 -5.16
CA GLU A 117 5.31 -7.53 -3.72
C GLU A 117 4.02 -6.78 -3.37
N ALA A 118 3.73 -5.66 -4.04
CA ALA A 118 2.49 -4.92 -3.82
C ALA A 118 1.25 -5.74 -4.19
N ALA A 119 1.28 -6.42 -5.34
CA ALA A 119 0.20 -7.30 -5.78
C ALA A 119 0.01 -8.50 -4.82
N SER A 120 1.11 -9.10 -4.37
CA SER A 120 1.08 -10.23 -3.41
C SER A 120 0.54 -9.78 -2.05
N SER A 121 1.00 -8.63 -1.55
CA SER A 121 0.55 -8.04 -0.29
C SER A 121 -0.95 -7.74 -0.30
N TRP A 122 -1.47 -7.22 -1.43
CA TRP A 122 -2.90 -7.03 -1.61
C TRP A 122 -3.66 -8.36 -1.52
N TYR A 123 -3.21 -9.40 -2.22
CA TYR A 123 -3.90 -10.69 -2.25
C TYR A 123 -3.93 -11.40 -0.88
N GLU A 124 -2.89 -11.20 -0.07
CA GLU A 124 -2.76 -11.74 1.29
C GLU A 124 -3.37 -10.84 2.37
N SER A 125 -3.79 -9.63 2.02
CA SER A 125 -4.32 -8.65 2.96
C SER A 125 -5.61 -9.10 3.65
N SER A 126 -5.80 -8.62 4.89
CA SER A 126 -7.07 -8.75 5.61
C SER A 126 -8.22 -8.09 4.86
N ASP A 127 -7.94 -7.02 4.11
CA ASP A 127 -8.93 -6.28 3.34
C ASP A 127 -9.50 -7.13 2.21
N TYR A 128 -8.65 -7.88 1.51
CA TYR A 128 -9.09 -8.78 0.44
C TYR A 128 -9.62 -10.12 0.96
N ALA A 129 -9.16 -10.57 2.14
CA ALA A 129 -9.57 -11.83 2.75
C ALA A 129 -11.09 -11.96 2.93
N ILE A 130 -11.81 -10.84 3.11
CA ILE A 130 -13.28 -10.81 3.20
C ILE A 130 -13.92 -11.08 1.83
N ALA A 131 -13.37 -10.50 0.76
CA ALA A 131 -13.92 -10.59 -0.59
C ALA A 131 -13.58 -11.92 -1.29
N LYS A 132 -12.37 -12.45 -1.06
CA LYS A 132 -11.83 -13.66 -1.68
C LYS A 132 -12.76 -14.89 -1.62
N PRO A 133 -13.32 -15.31 -0.46
CA PRO A 133 -14.17 -16.49 -0.40
C PRO A 133 -15.51 -16.32 -1.12
N ILE A 134 -16.04 -15.10 -1.21
CA ILE A 134 -17.27 -14.81 -1.96
C ILE A 134 -17.00 -15.06 -3.46
N ARG A 135 -15.91 -14.50 -3.99
CA ARG A 135 -15.49 -14.75 -5.38
C ARG A 135 -15.27 -16.23 -5.67
N GLN A 136 -14.58 -16.95 -4.78
CA GLN A 136 -14.29 -18.38 -4.98
C GLN A 136 -15.55 -19.25 -5.01
N LYS A 137 -16.63 -18.84 -4.36
CA LYS A 137 -17.94 -19.52 -4.42
C LYS A 137 -18.77 -19.10 -5.64
N ALA A 138 -18.61 -17.85 -6.07
CA ALA A 138 -19.42 -17.23 -7.13
C ALA A 138 -18.79 -17.28 -8.52
N SER A 139 -17.59 -17.84 -8.66
CA SER A 139 -16.88 -17.94 -9.95
C SER A 139 -15.88 -19.08 -9.98
N GLU A 140 -15.61 -19.58 -11.17
CA GLU A 140 -14.57 -20.57 -11.46
C GLU A 140 -13.57 -19.97 -12.45
N GLY A 141 -12.28 -20.25 -12.28
CA GLY A 141 -11.25 -19.76 -13.18
C GLY A 141 -9.88 -19.62 -12.54
N SER A 142 -8.96 -19.00 -13.26
CA SER A 142 -7.58 -18.79 -12.86
C SER A 142 -7.37 -17.36 -12.37
N LEU A 143 -6.56 -17.24 -11.31
CA LEU A 143 -6.08 -15.96 -10.79
C LEU A 143 -4.57 -16.10 -10.58
N TYR A 144 -3.79 -15.23 -11.20
CA TYR A 144 -2.34 -15.24 -11.07
C TYR A 144 -1.78 -13.82 -11.12
N ILE A 145 -0.54 -13.69 -10.66
CA ILE A 145 0.23 -12.46 -10.71
C ILE A 145 1.37 -12.67 -11.71
N ILE A 146 1.61 -11.70 -12.59
CA ILE A 146 2.69 -11.71 -13.56
C ILE A 146 3.45 -10.38 -13.49
N GLU A 147 4.77 -10.45 -13.62
CA GLU A 147 5.66 -9.30 -13.74
C GLU A 147 5.56 -8.68 -15.15
N GLY A 148 5.66 -7.36 -15.25
CA GLY A 148 5.42 -6.57 -16.46
C GLY A 148 6.67 -6.08 -17.20
#